data_AF-A0A9D5K0J0-F1
#
_entry.id   AF-A0A9D5K0J0-F1
#
_cell.length_a   1.000
_cell.length_b   1.000
_cell.length_c   1.000
_cell.angle_alpha   90.00
_cell.angle_beta   90.00
_cell.angle_gamma   90.00
#
_symmetry.space_group_name_H-M   'P 1'
#
loop_
_entity.id
_entity.type
_entity.pdbx_description
1 polymer ?
#
loop_
_entity_poly.entity_id
_entity_poly.type
_entity_poly.pdbx_seq_one_letter_code
_entity_poly.pdbx_strand_id
1 'polypeptide(L)' 'MYEDEDIPLPETFNDDYAKRPAAAQARMRMEDFHERDLKVPVPEGLGHEEEKRWRYQRYIKDYLRVIASVDDNVG' A
#
# COMPACT_ATOMS: atom_id res chain seq x y z
N MET A 1 9.03 -7.86 12.62
CA MET A 1 7.73 -8.55 12.75
C MET A 1 7.04 -8.79 11.40
N TYR A 2 7.12 -7.90 10.41
CA TYR A 2 6.47 -8.10 9.08
C TYR A 2 7.39 -7.85 7.88
N GLU A 3 8.72 -7.76 8.07
CA GLU A 3 9.64 -7.48 6.96
C GLU A 3 9.69 -8.65 5.95
N ASP A 4 9.68 -9.89 6.46
CA ASP A 4 9.85 -11.11 5.66
C ASP A 4 8.53 -11.77 5.22
N GLU A 5 7.38 -11.21 5.59
CA GLU A 5 6.07 -11.77 5.23
C GLU A 5 5.39 -10.96 4.12
N ASP A 6 4.76 -11.66 3.17
CA ASP A 6 3.97 -11.05 2.11
C ASP A 6 2.51 -10.98 2.54
N ILE A 7 1.98 -9.76 2.65
CA ILE A 7 0.58 -9.55 3.05
C ILE A 7 -0.30 -9.77 1.82
N PRO A 8 -1.38 -10.58 1.93
CA PRO A 8 -2.25 -10.85 0.81
C PRO A 8 -2.87 -9.54 0.30
N LEU A 9 -2.97 -9.44 -1.03
CA LEU A 9 -3.68 -8.34 -1.66
C LEU A 9 -5.18 -8.51 -1.41
N PRO A 10 -5.91 -7.44 -1.10
CA PRO A 10 -7.36 -7.50 -1.02
C PRO A 10 -7.95 -7.83 -2.40
N GLU A 11 -9.09 -8.50 -2.43
CA GLU A 11 -9.76 -8.91 -3.69
C GLU A 11 -10.08 -7.72 -4.61
N THR A 12 -10.31 -6.53 -4.04
CA THR A 12 -10.62 -5.29 -4.76
C THR A 12 -9.37 -4.45 -5.10
N PHE A 13 -8.16 -4.98 -4.91
CA PHE A 13 -6.91 -4.21 -5.11
C PHE A 13 -6.76 -3.67 -6.54
N ASN A 14 -7.17 -4.49 -7.52
CA ASN A 14 -7.13 -4.19 -8.95
C ASN A 14 -8.53 -3.97 -9.52
N ASP A 15 -9.47 -3.48 -8.71
CA ASP A 15 -10.80 -3.09 -9.19
C ASP A 15 -10.68 -1.94 -10.22
N ASP A 16 -11.27 -2.13 -11.39
CA ASP A 16 -11.27 -1.18 -12.50
C ASP A 16 -12.39 -0.12 -12.39
N TYR A 17 -13.24 -0.25 -11.37
CA TYR A 17 -14.39 0.62 -11.14
C TYR A 17 -15.33 0.75 -12.35
N ALA A 18 -15.40 -0.26 -13.23
CA ALA A 18 -16.20 -0.21 -14.47
C ALA A 18 -17.67 0.16 -14.24
N LYS A 19 -18.21 -0.20 -13.06
CA LYS A 19 -19.61 0.09 -12.66
C LYS A 19 -19.76 1.37 -11.82
N ARG A 20 -18.68 2.09 -11.51
CA ARG A 20 -18.65 3.25 -10.59
C ARG A 20 -17.72 4.36 -11.13
N PRO A 21 -18.10 5.07 -12.21
CA PRO A 21 -17.23 6.03 -12.89
C PRO A 21 -16.83 7.25 -12.04
N ALA A 22 -17.64 7.61 -11.04
CA ALA A 22 -17.27 8.67 -10.08
C ALA A 22 -16.13 8.23 -9.15
N ALA A 23 -16.13 6.96 -8.71
CA ALA A 23 -15.04 6.39 -7.90
C ALA A 23 -13.76 6.24 -8.73
N ALA A 24 -13.90 5.95 -10.04
CA ALA A 24 -12.78 5.87 -10.97
C ALA A 24 -12.01 7.20 -11.12
N GLN A 25 -12.58 8.35 -10.75
CA GLN A 25 -11.93 9.67 -10.82
C GLN A 25 -11.30 10.13 -9.49
N ALA A 26 -11.51 9.38 -8.40
CA ALA A 26 -10.98 9.75 -7.09
C ALA A 26 -9.44 9.71 -7.07
N ARG A 27 -8.84 10.66 -6.36
CA ARG A 27 -7.42 10.60 -5.98
C ARG A 27 -7.29 9.91 -4.61
N MET A 28 -6.09 9.50 -4.23
CA MET A 28 -5.75 8.66 -3.06
C MET A 28 -5.70 7.15 -3.38
N ARG A 29 -5.30 6.78 -4.59
CA ARG A 29 -4.94 5.41 -4.95
C ARG A 29 -3.52 5.08 -4.48
N MET A 30 -3.19 3.79 -4.47
CA MET A 30 -1.82 3.33 -4.20
C MET A 30 -0.81 3.95 -5.17
N GLU A 31 -1.22 4.15 -6.42
CA GLU A 31 -0.41 4.81 -7.46
C GLU A 31 -0.18 6.31 -7.17
N ASP A 32 -1.05 6.96 -6.39
CA ASP A 32 -0.93 8.38 -6.02
C ASP A 32 0.02 8.62 -4.84
N PHE A 33 0.51 7.56 -4.17
CA PHE A 33 1.42 7.72 -3.03
C PHE A 33 2.77 8.26 -3.49
N HIS A 34 3.38 9.11 -2.70
CA HIS A 34 4.69 9.67 -3.02
C HIS A 34 5.71 9.29 -1.93
N GLU A 35 6.97 9.64 -2.15
CA GLU A 35 8.06 9.35 -1.21
C GLU A 35 7.75 9.80 0.22
N ARG A 36 6.99 10.90 0.39
CA ARG A 36 6.54 11.38 1.70
C ARG A 36 5.63 10.38 2.42
N ASP A 37 4.80 9.65 1.69
CA ASP A 37 3.86 8.67 2.23
C ASP A 37 4.58 7.34 2.51
N LEU A 38 5.46 6.92 1.61
CA LEU A 38 6.17 5.63 1.69
C LEU A 38 7.44 5.70 2.54
N LYS A 39 7.92 6.92 2.83
CA LYS A 39 9.16 7.24 3.54
C LYS A 39 10.43 6.69 2.88
N VAL A 40 10.30 6.19 1.65
CA VAL A 40 11.37 5.65 0.80
C VAL A 40 11.01 5.88 -0.67
N PRO A 41 12.01 6.06 -1.55
CA PRO A 41 11.78 6.14 -2.98
C PRO A 41 11.29 4.80 -3.54
N VAL A 42 10.44 4.86 -4.56
CA VAL A 42 10.00 3.69 -5.33
C VAL A 42 11.19 3.17 -6.15
N PRO A 43 11.47 1.86 -6.14
CA PRO A 43 12.54 1.28 -6.95
C PRO A 43 12.32 1.55 -8.44
N GLU A 44 13.39 1.97 -9.13
CA GLU A 44 13.35 2.19 -10.57
C GLU A 44 13.27 0.84 -11.33
N GLY A 45 12.60 0.84 -12.48
CA GLY A 45 12.54 -0.32 -13.37
C GLY A 45 11.43 -1.33 -13.07
N LEU A 46 10.50 -1.03 -12.15
CA LEU A 46 9.31 -1.85 -11.92
C LEU A 46 8.24 -1.59 -12.99
N GLY A 47 7.52 -2.63 -13.42
CA GLY A 47 6.29 -2.48 -14.18
C GLY A 47 5.16 -1.87 -13.33
N HIS A 48 4.11 -1.36 -13.96
CA HIS A 48 3.01 -0.67 -13.26
C HIS A 48 2.36 -1.51 -12.14
N GLU A 49 2.03 -2.78 -12.41
CA GLU A 49 1.46 -3.69 -11.41
C GLU A 49 2.44 -4.05 -10.29
N GLU A 50 3.72 -4.21 -10.63
CA GLU A 50 4.79 -4.51 -9.68
C GLU A 50 5.04 -3.34 -8.74
N GLU A 51 5.04 -2.12 -9.30
CA GLU A 51 5.14 -0.87 -8.55
C GLU A 51 3.95 -0.73 -7.59
N LYS A 52 2.73 -0.94 -8.07
CA LYS A 52 1.51 -0.87 -7.26
C LYS A 52 1.55 -1.88 -6.10
N ARG A 53 1.96 -3.11 -6.37
CA ARG A 53 2.18 -4.16 -5.35
C ARG A 53 3.26 -3.76 -4.35
N TRP A 54 4.38 -3.22 -4.82
CA TRP A 54 5.47 -2.78 -3.94
C TRP A 54 5.02 -1.66 -2.99
N ARG A 55 4.32 -0.66 -3.53
CA ARG A 55 3.74 0.45 -2.76
C ARG A 55 2.77 -0.05 -1.69
N TYR A 56 1.90 -1.00 -2.05
CA TYR A 56 1.00 -1.65 -1.09
C TYR A 56 1.77 -2.34 0.02
N GLN A 57 2.71 -3.23 -0.31
CA GLN A 57 3.47 -3.98 0.69
C GLN A 57 4.22 -3.04 1.63
N ARG A 58 4.83 -1.97 1.08
CA ARG A 58 5.53 -0.98 1.90
C ARG A 58 4.59 -0.28 2.87
N TYR A 59 3.43 0.19 2.38
CA TYR A 59 2.43 0.89 3.17
C TYR A 59 1.85 0.01 4.29
N ILE A 60 1.37 -1.19 3.96
CA ILE A 60 0.70 -2.06 4.93
C ILE A 60 1.67 -2.58 6.00
N LYS A 61 2.92 -2.86 5.64
CA LYS A 61 3.97 -3.23 6.61
C LYS A 61 4.31 -2.07 7.56
N ASP A 62 4.35 -0.84 7.05
CA ASP A 62 4.55 0.35 7.89
C ASP A 62 3.40 0.55 8.87
N TYR A 63 2.17 0.43 8.37
CA TYR A 63 0.94 0.55 9.15
C TYR A 63 0.88 -0.49 10.28
N LEU A 64 1.14 -1.76 9.99
CA LEU A 64 1.13 -2.83 11.00
C LEU A 64 2.25 -2.66 12.03
N ARG A 65 3.41 -2.11 11.64
CA ARG A 65 4.50 -1.79 12.58
C ARG A 65 4.06 -0.73 13.59
N VAL A 66 3.33 0.29 13.16
CA VAL A 66 2.77 1.30 14.07
C VAL A 66 1.79 0.66 15.04
N ILE A 67 0.88 -0.19 14.57
CA ILE A 67 -0.08 -0.90 15.44
C ILE A 67 0.64 -1.77 16.47
N ALA A 68 1.61 -2.58 16.04
CA ALA A 68 2.39 -3.42 16.95
C ALA A 68 3.12 -2.59 18.00
N SER A 69 3.71 -1.45 17.60
CA SER A 69 4.35 -0.52 18.54
C SER A 69 3.37 0.11 19.55
N VAL A 70 2.09 0.28 19.19
CA VAL A 70 1.08 0.78 20.13
C VAL A 70 0.71 -0.33 21.13
N ASP A 71 0.53 -1.56 20.67
CA ASP A 71 0.20 -2.72 21.51
C ASP A 71 1.27 -2.95 22.59
N ASP A 72 2.55 -2.89 22.21
CA ASP A 72 3.70 -3.03 23.13
C ASP A 72 3.74 -1.95 24.22
N ASN A 73 3.13 -0.78 24.01
CA ASN A 73 3.12 0.33 24.96
C ASN A 73 1.88 0.37 25.87
N VAL A 74 0.86 -0.45 25.59
CA VAL A 74 -0.38 -0.54 26.40
C VAL A 74 -0.35 -1.74 27.37
N GLY A 75 0.78 -2.46 27.42
CA GLY A 75 1.06 -3.57 28.35
C GLY A 75 1.50 -3.13 29.75
#